data_AF-A0A2I4EHQ0-F1
#
_entry.id   AF-A0A2I4EHQ0-F1
#
_cell.length_a   1.000
_cell.length_b   1.000
_cell.length_c   1.000
_cell.angle_alpha   90.00
_cell.angle_beta   90.00
_cell.angle_gamma   90.00
#
_symmetry.space_group_name_H-M   'P 1'
#
loop_
_entity.id
_entity.type
_entity.pdbx_description
1 polymer ?
#
loop_
_entity_poly.entity_id
_entity_poly.type
_entity_poly.pdbx_seq_one_letter_code
_entity_poly.pdbx_strand_id
1 'polypeptide(L)'
;MPSNLRRLFATILVYCNPANPRELWERFEQEMSVDFKSTKDSMFNVRMQVLRSISFTLESMGKGINSFHLLDDNICFDEDQFESREIDDELSVEIPEEDIVASKALNSEQRHVYNSVLGNVFSNRATTFVVDGPGGTGKTFLYKALLAAVRSRKLVALATASSGVAASILPGGRTAHSRFKIPLDTDEHSICCVSKQSVLAKLLRVAKLIIWDEAPMSRKQHIEVLDKMLRYINDSELTFGGKVIVFGGDFR
;
A
#
# COMPACT_ATOMS: atom_id res chain seq x y z
N MET A 1 -9.55 -19.71 0.83
CA MET A 1 -10.47 -19.94 1.98
C MET A 1 -9.83 -19.64 3.35
N PRO A 2 -8.56 -19.99 3.63
CA PRO A 2 -7.96 -19.76 4.97
C PRO A 2 -7.80 -18.28 5.37
N SER A 3 -7.59 -17.38 4.42
CA SER A 3 -7.55 -15.92 4.66
C SER A 3 -8.88 -15.34 5.20
N ASN A 4 -10.01 -15.85 4.70
CA ASN A 4 -11.34 -15.44 5.18
C ASN A 4 -11.63 -15.97 6.58
N LEU A 5 -11.14 -17.17 6.91
CA LEU A 5 -11.19 -17.74 8.27
C LEU A 5 -10.39 -16.89 9.26
N ARG A 6 -9.18 -16.45 8.88
CA ARG A 6 -8.37 -15.53 9.71
C ARG A 6 -9.06 -14.17 9.92
N ARG A 7 -9.71 -13.62 8.89
CA ARG A 7 -10.53 -12.40 9.04
C ARG A 7 -11.71 -12.61 9.98
N LEU A 8 -12.45 -13.69 9.81
CA LEU A 8 -13.58 -14.04 10.69
C LEU A 8 -13.12 -14.21 12.13
N PHE A 9 -12.01 -14.90 12.36
CA PHE A 9 -11.41 -15.08 13.67
C PHE A 9 -11.08 -13.73 14.33
N ALA A 10 -10.42 -12.82 13.61
CA ALA A 10 -10.14 -11.47 14.09
C ALA A 10 -11.43 -10.69 14.43
N THR A 11 -12.48 -10.81 13.61
CA THR A 11 -13.80 -10.21 13.89
C THR A 11 -14.43 -10.78 15.17
N ILE A 12 -14.35 -12.10 15.38
CA ILE A 12 -14.87 -12.75 16.59
C ILE A 12 -14.13 -12.24 17.83
N LEU A 13 -12.80 -12.12 17.76
CA LEU A 13 -12.00 -11.58 18.87
C LEU A 13 -12.45 -10.17 19.26
N VAL A 14 -12.68 -9.29 18.28
CA VAL A 14 -13.00 -7.88 18.55
C VAL A 14 -14.45 -7.68 18.99
N TYR A 15 -15.40 -8.35 18.35
CA TYR A 15 -16.83 -8.02 18.50
C TYR A 15 -17.63 -9.04 19.29
N CYS A 16 -17.15 -10.28 19.42
CA CYS A 16 -17.86 -11.33 20.16
C CYS A 16 -17.27 -11.61 21.54
N ASN A 17 -16.09 -11.07 21.84
CA ASN A 17 -15.38 -11.18 23.12
C ASN A 17 -15.43 -12.60 23.71
N PRO A 18 -14.82 -13.60 23.03
CA PRO A 18 -14.92 -14.99 23.45
C PRO A 18 -14.33 -15.20 24.84
N ALA A 19 -14.94 -16.07 25.64
CA ALA A 19 -14.51 -16.35 27.01
C ALA A 19 -13.07 -16.89 27.09
N ASN A 20 -12.64 -17.63 26.06
CA ASN A 20 -11.27 -18.14 25.96
C ASN A 20 -10.72 -17.99 24.53
N PRO A 21 -10.10 -16.83 24.20
CA PRO A 21 -9.50 -16.58 22.89
C PRO A 21 -8.40 -17.58 22.53
N ARG A 22 -7.64 -18.06 23.52
CA ARG A 22 -6.52 -18.99 23.34
C ARG A 22 -7.01 -20.37 22.91
N GLU A 23 -8.01 -20.92 23.58
CA GLU A 23 -8.59 -22.21 23.21
C GLU A 23 -9.19 -22.16 21.80
N LEU A 24 -9.82 -21.04 21.43
CA LEU A 24 -10.34 -20.84 20.08
C LEU A 24 -9.21 -20.80 19.04
N TRP A 25 -8.08 -20.15 19.36
CA TRP A 25 -6.89 -20.12 18.53
C TRP A 25 -6.32 -21.53 18.31
N GLU A 26 -6.06 -22.28 19.39
CA GLU A 26 -5.50 -23.63 19.34
C GLU A 26 -6.38 -24.60 18.56
N ARG A 27 -7.70 -24.43 18.67
CA ARG A 27 -8.67 -25.29 17.96
C ARG A 27 -8.68 -25.10 16.45
N PHE A 28 -8.46 -23.88 15.96
CA PHE A 28 -8.63 -23.53 14.54
C PHE A 28 -7.35 -23.12 13.82
N GLU A 29 -6.20 -23.18 14.50
CA GLU A 29 -4.89 -22.85 13.93
C GLU A 29 -4.61 -23.66 12.65
N GLN A 30 -4.90 -24.97 12.68
CA GLN A 30 -4.58 -25.85 11.57
C GLN A 30 -5.34 -25.47 10.31
N GLU A 31 -6.62 -25.14 10.42
CA GLU A 31 -7.50 -24.72 9.33
C GLU A 31 -7.13 -23.32 8.82
N MET A 32 -6.68 -22.43 9.71
CA MET A 32 -6.21 -21.08 9.35
C MET A 32 -4.83 -21.07 8.68
N SER A 33 -4.05 -22.15 8.85
CA SER A 33 -2.67 -22.28 8.36
C SER A 33 -2.52 -22.95 6.99
N VAL A 34 -3.61 -23.50 6.42
CA VAL A 34 -3.55 -24.39 5.24
C VAL A 34 -2.84 -23.77 4.04
N ASP A 35 -3.02 -22.47 3.80
CA ASP A 35 -2.41 -21.75 2.66
C ASP A 35 -0.96 -21.30 2.89
N PHE A 36 -0.46 -21.44 4.11
CA PHE A 36 0.93 -21.17 4.46
C PHE A 36 1.80 -22.43 4.53
N LYS A 37 1.20 -23.63 4.42
CA LYS A 37 1.93 -24.90 4.41
C LYS A 37 2.64 -25.11 3.06
N SER A 38 3.85 -24.59 2.92
CA SER A 38 4.77 -24.97 1.84
C SER A 38 5.67 -26.14 2.28
N THR A 39 6.10 -26.98 1.34
CA THR A 39 6.85 -28.24 1.59
C THR A 39 8.22 -28.05 2.28
N LYS A 40 8.64 -26.81 2.54
CA LYS A 40 9.95 -26.47 3.12
C LYS A 40 9.90 -25.61 4.39
N ASP A 41 8.72 -25.21 4.86
CA ASP A 41 8.61 -24.31 6.02
C ASP A 41 8.43 -25.05 7.35
N SER A 42 9.10 -24.56 8.40
CA SER A 42 8.93 -25.04 9.77
C SER A 42 7.51 -24.74 10.28
N MET A 43 6.94 -25.65 11.08
CA MET A 43 5.64 -25.46 11.73
C MET A 43 5.57 -24.16 12.55
N PHE A 44 6.69 -23.75 13.15
CA PHE A 44 6.81 -22.48 13.87
C PHE A 44 6.63 -21.27 12.95
N ASN A 45 7.24 -21.30 11.76
CA ASN A 45 7.13 -20.22 10.77
C ASN A 45 5.69 -20.09 10.25
N VAL A 46 5.05 -21.22 9.96
CA VAL A 46 3.65 -21.26 9.51
C VAL A 46 2.73 -20.66 10.58
N ARG A 47 2.91 -21.05 11.85
CA ARG A 47 2.16 -20.49 12.99
C ARG A 47 2.31 -18.97 13.09
N MET A 48 3.54 -18.48 12.98
CA MET A 48 3.82 -17.04 13.02
C MET A 48 3.20 -16.28 11.84
N GLN A 49 3.17 -16.85 10.63
CA GLN A 49 2.52 -16.23 9.46
C GLN A 49 1.00 -16.09 9.65
N VAL A 50 0.36 -17.08 10.27
CA VAL A 50 -1.08 -17.02 10.60
C VAL A 50 -1.35 -15.92 11.63
N LEU A 51 -0.62 -15.90 12.74
CA LEU A 51 -0.75 -14.88 13.79
C LEU A 51 -0.50 -13.47 13.23
N ARG A 52 0.49 -13.33 12.34
CA ARG A 52 0.80 -12.07 11.66
C ARG A 52 -0.36 -11.57 10.81
N SER A 53 -1.00 -12.45 10.05
CA SER A 53 -2.17 -12.09 9.25
C SER A 53 -3.38 -11.70 10.09
N ILE A 54 -3.55 -12.31 11.26
CA ILE A 54 -4.59 -11.94 12.23
C ILE A 54 -4.27 -10.57 12.81
N SER A 55 -3.01 -10.30 13.19
CA SER A 55 -2.57 -9.00 13.71
C SER A 55 -2.89 -7.85 12.76
N PHE A 56 -2.58 -7.99 11.47
CA PHE A 56 -2.92 -6.97 10.46
C PHE A 56 -4.41 -6.63 10.43
N THR A 57 -5.25 -7.66 10.58
CA THR A 57 -6.71 -7.49 10.59
C THR A 57 -7.18 -6.83 11.88
N LEU A 58 -6.61 -7.21 13.03
CA LEU A 58 -6.90 -6.59 14.33
C LEU A 58 -6.46 -5.12 14.38
N GLU A 59 -5.29 -4.80 13.82
CA GLU A 59 -4.77 -3.43 13.73
C GLU A 59 -5.70 -2.53 12.91
N SER A 60 -6.28 -3.06 11.83
CA SER A 60 -7.31 -2.34 11.06
C SER A 60 -8.58 -2.03 11.86
N MET A 61 -8.82 -2.77 12.95
CA MET A 61 -9.89 -2.57 13.92
C MET A 61 -9.44 -1.83 15.20
N GLY A 62 -8.20 -1.32 15.22
CA GLY A 62 -7.65 -0.57 16.35
C GLY A 62 -7.30 -1.43 17.58
N LYS A 63 -7.09 -2.74 17.41
CA LYS A 63 -6.70 -3.67 18.48
C LYS A 63 -5.36 -4.33 18.20
N GLY A 64 -4.56 -4.55 19.23
CA GLY A 64 -3.29 -5.28 19.11
C GLY A 64 -3.47 -6.77 19.39
N ILE A 65 -2.76 -7.65 18.69
CA ILE A 65 -2.90 -9.11 18.89
C ILE A 65 -2.56 -9.56 20.33
N ASN A 66 -1.60 -8.89 20.97
CA ASN A 66 -1.17 -9.20 22.32
C ASN A 66 -2.24 -8.92 23.39
N SER A 67 -3.26 -8.10 23.09
CA SER A 67 -4.37 -7.86 24.03
C SER A 67 -5.30 -9.07 24.20
N PHE A 68 -5.18 -10.08 23.34
CA PHE A 68 -6.01 -11.28 23.35
C PHE A 68 -5.31 -12.51 23.95
N HIS A 69 -4.04 -12.39 24.37
CA HIS A 69 -3.28 -13.44 25.05
C HIS A 69 -3.34 -14.83 24.37
N LEU A 70 -3.27 -14.83 23.02
CA LEU A 70 -3.35 -16.05 22.21
C LEU A 70 -2.17 -17.01 22.44
N LEU A 71 -1.02 -16.50 22.88
CA LEU A 71 0.16 -17.26 23.30
C LEU A 71 0.57 -16.87 24.72
N ASP A 72 1.46 -17.66 25.34
CA ASP A 72 2.04 -17.37 26.65
C ASP A 72 2.98 -16.16 26.63
N ASP A 73 3.77 -16.04 25.55
CA ASP A 73 4.68 -14.93 25.33
C ASP A 73 4.03 -13.83 24.49
N ASN A 74 4.43 -12.58 24.74
CA ASN A 74 4.09 -11.46 23.86
C ASN A 74 4.69 -11.70 22.48
N ILE A 75 3.83 -11.63 21.45
CA ILE A 75 4.25 -11.78 20.08
C ILE A 75 4.97 -10.51 19.66
N CYS A 76 6.26 -10.64 19.39
CA CYS A 76 7.06 -9.63 18.71
C CYS A 76 7.27 -10.10 17.27
N PHE A 77 6.66 -9.42 16.31
CA PHE A 77 6.95 -9.70 14.91
C PHE A 77 8.26 -9.04 14.56
N ASP A 78 9.28 -9.84 14.24
CA ASP A 78 10.54 -9.33 13.72
C ASP A 78 10.26 -8.47 12.49
N GLU A 79 10.58 -7.18 12.56
CA GLU A 79 10.29 -6.21 11.49
C GLU A 79 10.99 -6.63 10.19
N ASP A 80 12.15 -7.29 10.30
CA ASP A 80 13.04 -7.68 9.20
C ASP A 80 12.40 -8.69 8.22
N GLN A 81 11.59 -9.64 8.69
CA GLN A 81 10.85 -10.55 7.78
C GLN A 81 9.60 -9.91 7.14
N PHE A 82 9.17 -8.75 7.61
CA PHE A 82 8.08 -7.97 6.99
C PHE A 82 8.63 -7.07 5.87
N GLU A 83 9.92 -6.72 5.94
CA GLU A 83 10.61 -5.81 5.02
C GLU A 83 10.52 -6.25 3.57
N SER A 84 10.76 -7.55 3.30
CA SER A 84 10.75 -8.08 1.95
C SER A 84 9.33 -8.18 1.42
N ARG A 85 8.35 -8.59 2.24
CA ARG A 85 7.02 -8.97 1.72
C ARG A 85 6.23 -7.82 1.10
N GLU A 86 6.14 -6.64 1.71
CA GLU A 86 5.38 -5.53 1.07
C GLU A 86 6.07 -5.02 -0.19
N ILE A 87 7.41 -5.01 -0.20
CA ILE A 87 8.19 -4.61 -1.38
C ILE A 87 8.07 -5.68 -2.47
N ASP A 88 8.18 -6.95 -2.11
CA ASP A 88 8.03 -8.11 -2.99
C ASP A 88 6.60 -8.20 -3.54
N ASP A 89 5.58 -7.92 -2.72
CA ASP A 89 4.19 -7.83 -3.13
C ASP A 89 4.01 -6.72 -4.19
N GLU A 90 4.66 -5.56 -4.04
CA GLU A 90 4.63 -4.48 -5.05
C GLU A 90 5.44 -4.81 -6.30
N LEU A 91 6.57 -5.51 -6.16
CA LEU A 91 7.42 -5.92 -7.28
C LEU A 91 6.83 -7.10 -8.06
N SER A 92 5.97 -7.90 -7.41
CA SER A 92 5.29 -9.05 -8.00
C SER A 92 3.93 -8.72 -8.60
N VAL A 93 3.47 -7.45 -8.51
CA VAL A 93 2.24 -7.01 -9.18
C VAL A 93 2.32 -7.34 -10.67
N GLU A 94 1.43 -8.22 -11.12
CA GLU A 94 1.33 -8.60 -12.52
C GLU A 94 1.06 -7.35 -13.37
N ILE A 95 1.86 -7.19 -14.42
CA ILE A 95 1.73 -6.10 -15.37
C ILE A 95 0.99 -6.69 -16.58
N PRO A 96 -0.26 -6.30 -16.83
CA PRO A 96 -0.99 -6.75 -18.01
C PRO A 96 -0.20 -6.41 -19.29
N GLU A 97 -0.14 -7.32 -20.26
CA GLU A 97 0.57 -7.06 -21.53
C GLU A 97 0.03 -5.81 -22.24
N GLU A 98 -1.28 -5.56 -22.12
CA GLU A 98 -1.95 -4.35 -22.61
C GLU A 98 -1.32 -3.06 -22.05
N ASP A 99 -0.90 -3.05 -20.79
CA ASP A 99 -0.31 -1.87 -20.14
C ASP A 99 1.15 -1.65 -20.58
N ILE A 100 1.86 -2.72 -20.94
CA ILE A 100 3.21 -2.65 -21.52
C ILE A 100 3.15 -2.01 -22.91
N VAL A 101 2.21 -2.47 -23.74
CA VAL A 101 2.02 -1.96 -25.11
C VAL A 101 1.28 -0.63 -25.13
N ALA A 102 0.59 -0.23 -24.06
CA ALA A 102 -0.13 1.05 -23.94
C ALA A 102 0.78 2.25 -24.28
N SER A 103 2.05 2.15 -23.90
CA SER A 103 3.08 3.15 -24.24
C SER A 103 3.16 3.46 -25.75
N LYS A 104 2.82 2.52 -26.64
CA LYS A 104 2.83 2.70 -28.09
C LYS A 104 1.60 3.44 -28.62
N ALA A 105 0.47 3.34 -27.91
CA ALA A 105 -0.82 3.90 -28.32
C ALA A 105 -1.14 5.25 -27.66
N LEU A 106 -0.22 5.82 -26.86
CA LEU A 106 -0.38 7.16 -26.29
C LEU A 106 -0.44 8.22 -27.39
N ASN A 107 -1.40 9.15 -27.27
CA ASN A 107 -1.45 10.35 -28.12
C ASN A 107 -0.28 11.30 -27.81
N SER A 108 -0.13 12.39 -28.58
CA SER A 108 0.99 13.33 -28.44
C SER A 108 1.12 13.92 -27.04
N GLU A 109 0.01 14.35 -26.44
CA GLU A 109 -0.02 14.99 -25.13
C GLU A 109 0.28 13.98 -24.01
N GLN A 110 -0.38 12.83 -24.04
CA GLN A 110 -0.10 11.73 -23.11
C GLN A 110 1.35 11.27 -23.23
N ARG A 111 1.90 11.20 -24.45
CA ARG A 111 3.31 10.85 -24.69
C ARG A 111 4.25 11.88 -24.09
N HIS A 112 3.93 13.16 -24.21
CA HIS A 112 4.71 14.23 -23.60
C HIS A 112 4.77 14.10 -22.08
N VAL A 113 3.62 13.88 -21.43
CA VAL A 113 3.55 13.63 -19.98
C VAL A 113 4.32 12.35 -19.62
N TYR A 114 4.11 11.26 -20.36
CA TYR A 114 4.76 9.98 -20.15
C TYR A 114 6.29 10.10 -20.15
N ASN A 115 6.86 10.73 -21.18
CA ASN A 115 8.30 10.93 -21.30
C ASN A 115 8.83 11.83 -20.19
N SER A 116 8.10 12.90 -19.85
CA SER A 116 8.50 13.85 -18.81
C SER A 116 8.54 13.19 -17.43
N VAL A 117 7.49 12.44 -17.06
CA VAL A 117 7.44 11.71 -15.79
C VAL A 117 8.55 10.67 -15.74
N LEU A 118 8.69 9.80 -16.75
CA LEU A 118 9.71 8.75 -16.73
C LEU A 118 11.13 9.30 -16.74
N GLY A 119 11.38 10.40 -17.46
CA GLY A 119 12.67 11.09 -17.43
C GLY A 119 13.07 11.51 -16.02
N ASN A 120 12.12 12.06 -15.25
CA ASN A 120 12.35 12.45 -13.85
C ASN A 120 12.47 11.24 -12.92
N VAL A 121 11.64 10.20 -13.10
CA VAL A 121 11.71 8.96 -12.32
C VAL A 121 13.08 8.28 -12.47
N PHE A 122 13.56 8.09 -13.71
CA PHE A 122 14.81 7.38 -13.96
C PHE A 122 16.05 8.23 -13.69
N SER A 123 15.93 9.56 -13.72
CA SER A 123 17.02 10.47 -13.32
C SER A 123 17.03 10.78 -11.81
N ASN A 124 16.12 10.18 -11.03
CA ASN A 124 15.91 10.49 -9.61
C ASN A 124 15.72 11.99 -9.32
N ARG A 125 15.05 12.70 -10.23
CA ARG A 125 14.76 14.11 -10.07
C ARG A 125 13.40 14.27 -9.40
N ALA A 126 13.40 14.79 -8.17
CA ALA A 126 12.19 15.10 -7.43
C ALA A 126 11.30 16.07 -8.24
N THR A 127 10.06 15.67 -8.52
CA THR A 127 9.10 16.50 -9.26
C THR A 127 7.67 16.06 -8.96
N THR A 128 6.79 17.04 -8.80
CA THR A 128 5.36 16.82 -8.67
C THR A 128 4.67 17.19 -9.97
N PHE A 129 3.90 16.27 -10.53
CA PHE A 129 3.08 16.47 -11.72
C PHE A 129 1.61 16.50 -11.34
N VAL A 130 0.84 17.35 -12.02
CA VAL A 130 -0.62 17.35 -11.98
C VAL A 130 -1.11 17.07 -13.39
N VAL A 131 -1.86 15.99 -13.56
CA VAL A 131 -2.47 15.59 -14.84
C VAL A 131 -3.96 15.87 -14.73
N ASP A 132 -4.34 17.02 -15.29
CA ASP A 132 -5.73 17.43 -15.39
C ASP A 132 -6.32 17.00 -16.73
N GLY A 133 -7.59 16.61 -16.70
CA GLY A 133 -8.35 16.31 -17.91
C GLY A 133 -9.76 15.85 -17.58
N PRO A 134 -10.76 16.15 -18.41
CA PRO A 134 -12.12 15.66 -18.23
C PRO A 134 -12.21 14.13 -18.20
N GLY A 135 -13.36 13.62 -17.76
CA GLY A 135 -13.73 12.22 -17.94
C GLY A 135 -13.58 11.76 -19.40
N GLY A 136 -13.04 10.55 -19.60
CA GLY A 136 -12.87 9.96 -20.94
C GLY A 136 -11.60 10.36 -21.71
N THR A 137 -10.74 11.22 -21.18
CA THR A 137 -9.49 11.64 -21.84
C THR A 137 -8.33 10.63 -21.75
N GLY A 138 -8.56 9.46 -21.18
CA GLY A 138 -7.56 8.39 -21.08
C GLY A 138 -6.48 8.62 -20.01
N LYS A 139 -6.76 9.42 -18.97
CA LYS A 139 -5.84 9.61 -17.82
C LYS A 139 -5.40 8.27 -17.19
N THR A 140 -6.36 7.40 -16.92
CA THR A 140 -6.09 6.07 -16.36
C THR A 140 -5.24 5.22 -17.30
N PHE A 141 -5.43 5.34 -18.62
CA PHE A 141 -4.61 4.66 -19.62
C PHE A 141 -3.15 5.14 -19.57
N LEU A 142 -2.93 6.44 -19.40
CA LEU A 142 -1.59 7.01 -19.17
C LEU A 142 -0.97 6.50 -17.86
N TYR A 143 -1.72 6.44 -16.76
CA TYR A 143 -1.22 5.95 -15.48
C TYR A 143 -0.80 4.48 -15.54
N LYS A 144 -1.60 3.64 -16.21
CA LYS A 144 -1.28 2.23 -16.47
C LYS A 144 0.03 2.08 -17.23
N ALA A 145 0.22 2.86 -18.31
CA ALA A 145 1.47 2.86 -19.07
C ALA A 145 2.68 3.29 -18.21
N LEU A 146 2.53 4.31 -17.37
CA LEU A 146 3.58 4.77 -16.44
C LEU A 146 3.95 3.68 -15.42
N LEU A 147 2.95 3.07 -14.78
CA LEU A 147 3.15 2.00 -13.81
C LEU A 147 3.86 0.80 -14.45
N ALA A 148 3.41 0.37 -15.65
CA ALA A 148 4.04 -0.71 -16.40
C ALA A 148 5.50 -0.41 -16.74
N ALA A 149 5.81 0.82 -17.15
CA ALA A 149 7.18 1.21 -17.53
C ALA A 149 8.15 1.22 -16.34
N VAL A 150 7.69 1.61 -15.15
CA VAL A 150 8.52 1.60 -13.94
C VAL A 150 8.65 0.17 -13.39
N ARG A 151 7.54 -0.56 -13.25
CA ARG A 151 7.52 -1.93 -12.69
C ARG A 151 8.22 -2.95 -13.58
N SER A 152 8.19 -2.81 -14.91
CA SER A 152 8.95 -3.67 -15.83
C SER A 152 10.47 -3.59 -15.62
N ARG A 153 10.97 -2.52 -14.98
CA ARG A 153 12.37 -2.37 -14.57
C ARG A 153 12.63 -2.86 -13.14
N LYS A 154 11.69 -3.58 -12.53
CA LYS A 154 11.73 -4.05 -11.13
C LYS A 154 11.91 -2.90 -10.13
N LEU A 155 11.31 -1.75 -10.43
CA LEU A 155 11.26 -0.60 -9.53
C LEU A 155 9.88 -0.49 -8.90
N VAL A 156 9.83 0.00 -7.66
CA VAL A 156 8.57 0.17 -6.92
C VAL A 156 7.84 1.41 -7.43
N ALA A 157 6.64 1.20 -7.95
CA ALA A 157 5.67 2.24 -8.31
C ALA A 157 4.36 2.01 -7.56
N LEU A 158 3.93 3.00 -6.79
CA LEU A 158 2.73 2.91 -5.98
C LEU A 158 1.54 3.53 -6.73
N ALA A 159 0.54 2.69 -7.01
CA ALA A 159 -0.74 3.14 -7.54
C ALA A 159 -1.71 3.41 -6.40
N THR A 160 -2.19 4.65 -6.30
CA THR A 160 -3.17 5.06 -5.31
C THR A 160 -4.30 5.86 -5.92
N ALA A 161 -5.46 5.85 -5.26
CA ALA A 161 -6.58 6.71 -5.63
C ALA A 161 -7.39 7.15 -4.40
N SER A 162 -8.21 8.19 -4.55
CA SER A 162 -9.08 8.65 -3.45
C SER A 162 -10.25 7.69 -3.17
N SER A 163 -10.79 7.04 -4.21
CA SER A 163 -11.89 6.06 -4.11
C SER A 163 -11.42 4.62 -4.33
N GLY A 164 -12.08 3.66 -3.67
CA GLY A 164 -11.81 2.23 -3.85
C GLY A 164 -12.09 1.75 -5.28
N VAL A 165 -13.10 2.32 -5.94
CA VAL A 165 -13.42 1.99 -7.34
C VAL A 165 -12.29 2.41 -8.27
N ALA A 166 -11.85 3.67 -8.17
CA ALA A 166 -10.71 4.18 -8.95
C ALA A 166 -9.42 3.40 -8.67
N ALA A 167 -9.15 3.06 -7.40
CA ALA A 167 -8.00 2.25 -7.03
C ALA A 167 -8.03 0.86 -7.69
N SER A 168 -9.19 0.21 -7.74
CA SER A 168 -9.33 -1.14 -8.31
C SER A 168 -9.04 -1.22 -9.82
N ILE A 169 -9.11 -0.10 -10.54
CA ILE A 169 -8.83 -0.03 -11.99
C ILE A 169 -7.32 0.02 -12.26
N LEU A 170 -6.52 0.51 -11.31
CA LEU A 170 -5.07 0.56 -11.43
C LEU A 170 -4.46 -0.79 -10.98
N PRO A 171 -3.50 -1.36 -11.73
CA PRO A 171 -2.82 -2.59 -11.31
C PRO A 171 -2.14 -2.41 -9.95
N GLY A 172 -2.44 -3.29 -8.98
CA GLY A 172 -1.94 -3.17 -7.60
C GLY A 172 -2.42 -1.91 -6.87
N GLY A 173 -3.49 -1.26 -7.34
CA GLY A 173 -4.01 -0.03 -6.78
C GLY A 173 -4.62 -0.21 -5.39
N ARG A 174 -4.41 0.77 -4.52
CA ARG A 174 -5.02 0.86 -3.19
C ARG A 174 -5.57 2.27 -2.95
N THR A 175 -6.51 2.44 -2.03
CA THR A 175 -6.92 3.80 -1.65
C THR A 175 -5.78 4.53 -0.96
N ALA A 176 -5.67 5.85 -1.16
CA ALA A 176 -4.62 6.65 -0.51
C ALA A 176 -4.66 6.54 1.02
N HIS A 177 -5.87 6.54 1.60
CA HIS A 177 -6.08 6.32 3.04
C HIS A 177 -5.50 4.98 3.50
N SER A 178 -5.77 3.88 2.78
CA SER A 178 -5.27 2.55 3.17
C SER A 178 -3.77 2.40 2.95
N ARG A 179 -3.23 2.95 1.85
CA ARG A 179 -1.81 2.86 1.51
C ARG A 179 -0.94 3.68 2.46
N PHE A 180 -1.33 4.91 2.73
CA PHE A 180 -0.52 5.86 3.50
C PHE A 180 -0.94 5.99 4.95
N LYS A 181 -1.97 5.24 5.39
CA LYS A 181 -2.52 5.31 6.76
C LYS A 181 -2.92 6.75 7.14
N ILE A 182 -3.51 7.47 6.19
CA ILE A 182 -4.00 8.85 6.41
C ILE A 182 -5.21 8.76 7.34
N PRO A 183 -5.22 9.48 8.48
CA PRO A 183 -6.38 9.55 9.37
C PRO A 183 -7.63 10.07 8.64
N LEU A 184 -8.81 9.60 9.01
CA LEU A 184 -10.07 10.11 8.45
C LEU A 184 -10.44 11.49 9.02
N ASP A 185 -10.07 11.72 10.29
CA ASP A 185 -10.24 12.98 11.00
C ASP A 185 -8.89 13.69 11.09
N THR A 186 -8.53 14.44 10.05
CA THR A 186 -7.31 15.26 10.04
C THR A 186 -7.60 16.70 10.47
N ASP A 187 -7.12 17.09 11.65
CA ASP A 187 -6.97 18.50 12.05
C ASP A 187 -5.68 19.11 11.48
N GLU A 188 -5.52 20.43 11.50
CA GLU A 188 -4.31 21.14 11.00
C GLU A 188 -3.00 20.68 11.67
N HIS A 189 -3.10 20.09 12.87
CA HIS A 189 -2.00 19.51 13.63
C HIS A 189 -1.87 17.99 13.52
N SER A 190 -2.71 17.32 12.71
CA SER A 190 -2.63 15.88 12.53
C SER A 190 -1.31 15.50 11.86
N ILE A 191 -0.52 14.68 12.55
CA ILE A 191 0.74 14.11 12.06
C ILE A 191 0.45 12.66 11.72
N CYS A 192 0.87 12.19 10.55
CA CYS A 192 0.82 10.76 10.24
C CYS A 192 1.84 10.05 11.13
N CYS A 193 1.38 9.24 12.08
CA CYS A 193 2.20 8.50 13.04
C CYS A 193 2.86 7.26 12.40
N VAL A 194 3.56 7.43 11.28
CA VAL A 194 4.32 6.34 10.65
C VAL A 194 5.75 6.38 11.18
N SER A 195 6.12 5.36 11.95
CA SER A 195 7.49 5.18 12.44
C SER A 195 8.47 5.05 11.26
N LYS A 196 9.68 5.63 11.38
CA LYS A 196 10.74 5.49 10.37
C LYS A 196 11.17 4.04 10.19
N GLN A 197 11.02 3.21 11.21
CA GLN A 197 11.39 1.80 11.18
C GLN A 197 10.30 0.94 10.53
N SER A 198 9.08 1.47 10.39
CA SER A 198 7.95 0.73 9.84
C SER A 198 8.19 0.21 8.43
N VAL A 199 7.50 -0.89 8.11
CA VAL A 199 7.48 -1.51 6.78
C VAL A 199 7.03 -0.51 5.71
N LEU A 200 5.97 0.24 5.99
CA LEU A 200 5.48 1.29 5.13
C LEU A 200 6.56 2.35 4.86
N ALA A 201 7.30 2.78 5.88
CA ALA A 201 8.38 3.74 5.69
C ALA A 201 9.49 3.19 4.78
N LYS A 202 9.87 1.91 4.92
CA LYS A 202 10.83 1.25 4.03
C LYS A 202 10.31 1.18 2.59
N LEU A 203 9.05 0.78 2.39
CA LEU A 203 8.38 0.78 1.08
C LEU A 203 8.40 2.17 0.44
N LEU A 204 8.03 3.21 1.20
CA LEU A 204 8.02 4.59 0.72
C LEU A 204 9.42 5.11 0.40
N ARG A 205 10.48 4.66 1.09
CA ARG A 205 11.88 4.98 0.75
C ARG A 205 12.29 4.39 -0.59
N VAL A 206 11.90 3.16 -0.90
CA VAL A 206 12.28 2.52 -2.18
C VAL A 206 11.37 2.91 -3.35
N ALA A 207 10.16 3.41 -3.08
CA ALA A 207 9.24 3.88 -4.11
C ALA A 207 9.88 4.98 -4.98
N LYS A 208 9.81 4.79 -6.30
CA LYS A 208 10.33 5.71 -7.32
C LYS A 208 9.26 6.59 -7.94
N LEU A 209 8.03 6.09 -8.00
CA LEU A 209 6.87 6.77 -8.54
C LEU A 209 5.67 6.53 -7.62
N ILE A 210 4.92 7.59 -7.32
CA ILE A 210 3.63 7.49 -6.64
C ILE A 210 2.60 8.19 -7.52
N ILE A 211 1.56 7.47 -7.90
CA ILE A 211 0.41 8.01 -8.62
C ILE A 211 -0.76 8.08 -7.66
N TRP A 212 -1.46 9.22 -7.62
CA TRP A 212 -2.69 9.41 -6.88
C TRP A 212 -3.80 9.87 -7.84
N ASP A 213 -4.68 8.96 -8.23
CA ASP A 213 -5.84 9.23 -9.08
C ASP A 213 -7.06 9.73 -8.28
N GLU A 214 -7.92 10.52 -8.91
CA GLU A 214 -9.01 11.25 -8.26
C GLU A 214 -8.54 12.13 -7.09
N ALA A 215 -7.35 12.72 -7.22
CA ALA A 215 -6.77 13.63 -6.23
C ALA A 215 -7.69 14.81 -5.83
N PRO A 216 -8.47 15.43 -6.76
CA PRO A 216 -9.41 16.50 -6.41
C PRO A 216 -10.48 16.10 -5.40
N MET A 217 -10.82 14.80 -5.32
CA MET A 217 -11.77 14.29 -4.32
C MET A 217 -11.19 14.25 -2.90
N SER A 218 -9.88 14.45 -2.75
CA SER A 218 -9.21 14.43 -1.45
C SER A 218 -9.14 15.83 -0.85
N ARG A 219 -9.18 15.91 0.48
CA ARG A 219 -8.98 17.17 1.20
C ARG A 219 -7.53 17.62 1.08
N LYS A 220 -7.30 18.93 1.05
CA LYS A 220 -5.94 19.54 1.04
C LYS A 220 -5.07 18.98 2.16
N GLN A 221 -5.64 18.83 3.36
CA GLN A 221 -4.96 18.30 4.54
C GLN A 221 -4.36 16.91 4.29
N HIS A 222 -5.04 16.03 3.54
CA HIS A 222 -4.52 14.69 3.26
C HIS A 222 -3.26 14.73 2.39
N ILE A 223 -3.20 15.68 1.44
CA ILE A 223 -2.02 15.88 0.58
C ILE A 223 -0.87 16.45 1.40
N GLU A 224 -1.14 17.41 2.29
CA GLU A 224 -0.13 17.98 3.20
C GLU A 224 0.41 16.95 4.19
N VAL A 225 -0.45 16.07 4.72
CA VAL A 225 -0.05 14.97 5.59
C VAL A 225 0.86 13.99 4.85
N LEU A 226 0.55 13.65 3.60
CA LEU A 226 1.42 12.81 2.77
C LEU A 226 2.78 13.47 2.53
N ASP A 227 2.82 14.76 2.20
CA ASP A 227 4.06 15.52 2.02
C ASP A 227 4.93 15.50 3.29
N LYS A 228 4.36 15.90 4.43
CA LYS A 228 5.04 15.88 5.73
C LYS A 228 5.59 14.48 6.07
N MET A 229 4.78 13.44 5.85
CA MET A 229 5.18 12.06 6.08
C MET A 229 6.36 11.65 5.20
N LEU A 230 6.32 11.94 3.89
CA LEU A 230 7.40 11.57 2.97
C LEU A 230 8.70 12.33 3.26
N ARG A 231 8.61 13.62 3.65
CA ARG A 231 9.76 14.40 4.10
C ARG A 231 10.39 13.80 5.35
N TYR A 232 9.56 13.47 6.33
CA TYR A 232 10.01 12.82 7.57
C TYR A 232 10.67 11.46 7.31
N ILE A 233 10.07 10.60 6.48
CA ILE A 233 10.58 9.24 6.22
C ILE A 233 11.90 9.24 5.45
N ASN A 234 12.07 10.20 4.52
CA ASN A 234 13.25 10.30 3.66
C ASN A 234 14.30 11.28 4.18
N ASP A 235 14.10 11.90 5.35
CA ASP A 235 14.99 12.91 5.92
C ASP A 235 15.34 14.01 4.90
N SER A 236 14.30 14.56 4.25
CA SER A 236 14.43 15.48 3.13
C SER A 236 13.48 16.66 3.25
N GLU A 237 13.99 17.86 3.03
CA GLU A 237 13.21 19.10 3.00
C GLU A 237 12.52 19.34 1.64
N LEU A 238 12.83 18.52 0.63
CA LEU A 238 12.20 18.61 -0.69
C LEU A 238 10.73 18.21 -0.61
N THR A 239 9.91 18.79 -1.50
CA THR A 239 8.51 18.39 -1.63
C THR A 239 8.38 16.88 -1.84
N PHE A 240 7.44 16.29 -1.10
CA PHE A 240 7.16 14.86 -1.00
C PHE A 240 8.41 14.01 -0.73
N GLY A 241 9.34 14.52 0.08
CA GLY A 241 10.57 13.80 0.44
C GLY A 241 11.46 13.47 -0.75
N GLY A 242 11.39 14.27 -1.82
CA GLY A 242 12.19 14.07 -3.04
C GLY A 242 11.63 13.01 -4.00
N LYS A 243 10.38 12.59 -3.84
CA LYS A 243 9.73 11.60 -4.70
C LYS A 243 9.17 12.21 -5.99
N VAL A 244 8.98 11.36 -7.00
CA VAL A 244 8.17 11.72 -8.16
C VAL A 244 6.72 11.37 -7.86
N ILE A 245 5.87 12.38 -7.81
CA ILE A 245 4.44 12.24 -7.55
C ILE A 245 3.65 12.67 -8.77
N VAL A 246 2.62 11.91 -9.13
CA VAL A 246 1.65 12.26 -10.18
C VAL A 246 0.27 12.32 -9.54
N PHE A 247 -0.29 13.51 -9.42
CA PHE A 247 -1.69 13.70 -9.05
C PHE A 247 -2.54 13.73 -10.30
N GLY A 248 -3.61 12.93 -10.31
CA GLY A 248 -4.51 12.77 -11.42
C GLY A 248 -5.94 13.08 -11.03
N GLY A 249 -6.73 13.64 -11.95
CA GLY A 249 -8.16 13.84 -11.74
C GLY A 249 -8.77 14.82 -12.72
N ASP A 250 -10.02 15.19 -12.46
CA ASP A 250 -10.69 16.33 -13.08
C ASP A 250 -10.78 17.45 -12.03
N PHE A 251 -10.02 18.54 -12.23
CA PHE A 251 -9.89 19.63 -11.25
C PHE A 251 -10.90 20.76 -11.47
N ARG A 252 -11.88 20.55 -12.35
CA ARG A 252 -12.92 21.53 -12.71
C ARG A 252 -14.04 21.61 -11.70
#